data_AF-A0A260YMM8-F1
#
_entry.id   AF-A0A260YMM8-F1
#
_cell.length_a   1.000
_cell.length_b   1.000
_cell.length_c   1.000
_cell.angle_alpha   90.00
_cell.angle_beta   90.00
_cell.angle_gamma   90.00
#
_symmetry.space_group_name_H-M   'P 1'
#
loop_
_entity.id
_entity.type
_entity.pdbx_description
1 polymer ?
#
loop_
_entity_poly.entity_id
_entity_poly.type
_entity_poly.pdbx_seq_one_letter_code
_entity_poly.pdbx_strand_id
1 'polypeptide(L)'
;VICKPLALDENADQIMLGINAASTALHISSAPFSGPLAALRVAMSPRGTFQINPTQEELREASLDVIIAMKQNQKTIMIELDGKEVSAEHLEQACHVAFQNVEKLHMEMEKMAEGVEKDVLPTKNLGKIEKILKELVTERVYYVMTDSTHDKISRDQEIQAIYRDVVESKGRNEAKIGFWRKNWIGGGKRSNI
;
A
#
# COMPACT_ATOMS: atom_id res chain seq x y z
N VAL A 1 15.91 6.89 1.28
CA VAL A 1 16.34 7.74 0.13
C VAL A 1 16.23 9.18 0.55
N ILE A 2 17.22 10.00 0.24
CA ILE A 2 17.22 11.44 0.55
C ILE A 2 17.29 12.20 -0.77
N CYS A 3 16.32 13.06 -1.04
CA CYS A 3 16.32 13.94 -2.20
C CYS A 3 16.54 15.38 -1.73
N LYS A 4 17.62 16.01 -2.21
CA LYS A 4 17.94 17.41 -1.88
C LYS A 4 17.96 18.24 -3.16
N PRO A 5 17.12 19.28 -3.29
CA PRO A 5 17.18 20.17 -4.43
C PRO A 5 18.48 20.98 -4.39
N LEU A 6 19.17 21.07 -5.54
CA LEU A 6 20.41 21.84 -5.71
C LEU A 6 20.18 23.11 -6.53
N ALA A 7 19.19 23.09 -7.42
CA ALA A 7 18.75 24.20 -8.23
C ALA A 7 17.22 24.21 -8.31
N LEU A 8 16.64 25.39 -8.48
CA LEU A 8 15.20 25.58 -8.54
C LEU A 8 14.87 26.31 -9.84
N ASP A 9 13.89 25.80 -10.57
CA ASP A 9 13.26 26.46 -11.71
C ASP A 9 11.78 26.62 -11.36
N GLU A 10 11.20 27.78 -11.65
CA GLU A 10 9.79 28.09 -11.35
C GLU A 10 8.82 27.21 -12.16
N ASN A 11 9.27 26.68 -13.30
CA ASN A 11 8.48 25.82 -14.18
C ASN A 11 8.71 24.32 -13.93
N ALA A 12 9.63 23.96 -13.03
CA ALA A 12 9.91 22.57 -12.71
C ALA A 12 9.23 22.13 -11.41
N ASP A 13 8.41 21.08 -11.50
CA ASP A 13 7.80 20.48 -10.32
C ASP A 13 8.83 19.66 -9.52
N GLN A 14 9.29 20.23 -8.41
CA GLN A 14 10.25 19.62 -7.50
C GLN A 14 9.73 18.35 -6.84
N ILE A 15 8.42 18.23 -6.64
CA ILE A 15 7.79 17.03 -6.08
C ILE A 15 7.92 15.90 -7.11
N MET A 16 7.62 16.17 -8.38
CA MET A 16 7.72 15.15 -9.44
C MET A 16 9.15 14.69 -9.65
N LEU A 17 10.09 15.64 -9.67
CA LEU A 17 11.52 15.33 -9.75
C LEU A 17 11.98 14.52 -8.53
N GLY A 18 11.54 14.89 -7.32
CA GLY A 18 11.90 14.19 -6.09
C GLY A 18 11.44 12.73 -6.05
N ILE A 19 10.18 12.47 -6.41
CA ILE A 19 9.60 11.11 -6.44
C ILE A 19 10.31 10.25 -7.49
N ASN A 20 10.42 10.77 -8.72
CA ASN A 20 11.04 10.03 -9.81
C ASN A 20 12.53 9.80 -9.58
N ALA A 21 13.26 10.77 -9.03
CA ALA A 21 14.66 10.61 -8.65
C ALA A 21 14.83 9.58 -7.53
N ALA A 22 13.96 9.59 -6.51
CA ALA A 22 14.04 8.61 -5.42
C ALA A 22 13.82 7.18 -5.92
N SER A 23 12.81 7.00 -6.78
CA SER A 23 12.49 5.72 -7.40
C SER A 23 13.64 5.24 -8.30
N THR A 24 14.16 6.12 -9.15
CA THR A 24 15.31 5.82 -10.02
C THR A 24 16.52 5.44 -9.18
N ALA A 25 16.84 6.19 -8.13
CA ALA A 25 17.97 5.91 -7.26
C ALA A 25 17.88 4.53 -6.60
N LEU A 26 16.69 4.12 -6.15
CA LEU A 26 16.47 2.74 -5.67
C LEU A 26 16.61 1.72 -6.79
N HIS A 27 16.09 2.04 -7.97
CA HIS A 27 16.12 1.15 -9.12
C HIS A 27 17.52 0.92 -9.68
N ILE A 28 18.42 1.89 -9.61
CA ILE A 28 19.82 1.73 -10.01
C ILE A 28 20.72 1.19 -8.87
N SER A 29 20.20 1.07 -7.65
CA SER A 29 20.94 0.52 -6.51
C SER A 29 20.85 -1.01 -6.44
N SER A 30 21.72 -1.64 -5.66
CA SER A 30 21.59 -3.07 -5.33
C SER A 30 20.43 -3.37 -4.39
N ALA A 31 19.80 -2.36 -3.77
CA ALA A 31 18.77 -2.60 -2.76
C ALA A 31 17.62 -3.44 -3.34
N PRO A 32 17.09 -4.42 -2.59
CA PRO A 32 15.96 -5.24 -3.03
C PRO A 32 14.72 -4.36 -3.20
N PHE A 33 14.42 -4.00 -4.45
CA PHE A 33 13.34 -3.09 -4.81
C PHE A 33 12.61 -3.62 -6.03
N SER A 34 11.29 -3.77 -5.93
CA SER A 34 10.44 -4.33 -6.97
C SER A 34 9.89 -3.26 -7.94
N GLY A 35 10.51 -2.08 -7.97
CA GLY A 35 10.18 -1.00 -8.89
C GLY A 35 10.60 -1.26 -10.34
N PRO A 36 10.67 -0.21 -11.18
CA PRO A 36 10.58 1.20 -10.81
C PRO A 36 9.13 1.68 -10.63
N LEU A 37 8.99 2.75 -9.83
CA LEU A 37 7.77 3.57 -9.76
C LEU A 37 8.01 4.87 -10.55
N ALA A 38 7.05 5.31 -11.33
CA ALA A 38 7.10 6.62 -11.98
C ALA A 38 5.87 7.43 -11.59
N ALA A 39 6.06 8.72 -11.37
CA ALA A 39 5.03 9.65 -11.00
C ALA A 39 4.88 10.75 -12.04
N LEU A 40 3.63 11.12 -12.28
CA LEU A 40 3.24 12.26 -13.09
C LEU A 40 2.25 13.10 -12.29
N ARG A 41 2.26 14.41 -12.55
CA ARG A 41 1.21 15.31 -12.10
C ARG A 41 0.31 15.64 -13.27
N VAL A 42 -0.99 15.59 -13.09
CA VAL A 42 -1.99 15.90 -14.10
C VAL A 42 -2.90 16.98 -13.56
N ALA A 43 -2.94 18.12 -14.25
CA ALA A 43 -3.93 19.16 -13.98
C ALA A 43 -5.04 19.12 -15.03
N MET A 44 -6.24 19.57 -14.64
CA MET A 44 -7.33 19.88 -15.56
C MET A 44 -7.69 21.35 -15.44
N SER A 45 -7.70 22.07 -16.55
CA SER A 45 -8.15 23.46 -16.59
C SER A 45 -9.66 23.59 -16.32
N PRO A 46 -10.16 24.80 -16.01
CA PRO A 46 -11.60 25.05 -15.89
C PRO A 46 -12.39 24.79 -17.17
N ARG A 47 -11.70 24.69 -18.32
CA ARG A 47 -12.29 24.34 -19.61
C ARG A 47 -12.28 22.83 -19.90
N GLY A 48 -11.85 22.01 -18.94
CA GLY A 48 -11.82 20.55 -19.06
C GLY A 48 -10.64 19.99 -19.86
N THR A 49 -9.58 20.78 -20.07
CA THR A 49 -8.39 20.31 -20.80
C THR A 49 -7.33 19.81 -19.82
N PHE A 50 -6.76 18.64 -20.06
CA PHE A 50 -5.73 18.04 -19.20
C PHE A 50 -4.31 18.43 -19.61
N GLN A 51 -3.43 18.65 -18.63
CA GLN A 51 -2.00 18.95 -18.80
C GLN A 51 -1.17 17.99 -17.93
N ILE A 52 -0.05 17.49 -18.48
CA ILE A 52 0.89 16.62 -17.77
C ILE A 52 2.08 17.44 -17.32
N ASN A 53 2.51 17.24 -16.07
CA ASN A 53 3.53 18.01 -15.38
C ASN A 53 3.34 19.52 -15.61
N PRO A 54 2.16 20.04 -15.21
CA PRO A 54 1.78 21.43 -15.45
C PRO A 54 2.76 22.40 -14.78
N THR A 55 2.84 23.59 -15.38
CA THR A 55 3.51 24.74 -14.79
C THR A 55 2.76 25.25 -13.55
N GLN A 56 3.42 26.10 -12.76
CA GLN A 56 2.80 26.72 -11.59
C GLN A 56 1.61 27.62 -11.95
N GLU A 57 1.63 28.24 -13.14
CA GLU A 57 0.49 29.02 -13.64
C GLU A 57 -0.73 28.14 -13.93
N GLU A 58 -0.52 27.03 -14.65
CA GLU A 58 -1.57 26.07 -14.97
C GLU A 58 -2.17 25.44 -13.70
N LEU A 59 -1.32 25.14 -12.70
CA LEU A 59 -1.77 24.62 -11.40
C LEU A 59 -2.64 25.61 -10.62
N ARG A 60 -2.32 26.91 -10.65
CA ARG A 60 -3.12 27.94 -9.96
C ARG A 60 -4.54 28.04 -10.51
N GLU A 61 -4.69 27.86 -11.83
CA GLU A 61 -5.98 27.95 -12.50
C GLU A 61 -6.74 26.61 -12.51
N ALA A 62 -6.06 25.50 -12.20
CA ALA A 62 -6.62 24.17 -12.31
C ALA A 62 -7.92 23.98 -11.51
N SER A 63 -8.84 23.21 -12.11
CA SER A 63 -10.02 22.66 -11.44
C SER A 63 -9.75 21.30 -10.82
N LEU A 64 -8.75 20.59 -11.31
CA LEU A 64 -8.27 19.31 -10.78
C LEU A 64 -6.74 19.32 -10.82
N ASP A 65 -6.10 18.85 -9.76
CA ASP A 65 -4.66 18.64 -9.66
C ASP A 65 -4.41 17.28 -9.00
N VAL A 66 -3.78 16.37 -9.74
CA VAL A 66 -3.57 14.99 -9.29
C VAL A 66 -2.13 14.58 -9.48
N ILE A 67 -1.50 14.11 -8.41
CA ILE A 67 -0.25 13.37 -8.48
C ILE A 67 -0.57 11.89 -8.50
N ILE A 68 -0.06 11.18 -9.51
CA ILE A 68 -0.32 9.75 -9.70
C ILE A 68 1.00 9.03 -9.79
N ALA A 69 1.26 8.13 -8.83
CA ALA A 69 2.43 7.27 -8.81
C ALA A 69 2.06 5.85 -9.25
N MET A 70 2.75 5.35 -10.27
CA MET A 70 2.37 4.14 -10.99
C MET A 70 3.56 3.22 -11.17
N LYS A 71 3.28 1.92 -11.08
CA LYS A 71 4.19 0.88 -11.55
C LYS A 71 3.90 0.61 -13.04
N GLN A 72 4.85 -0.04 -13.71
CA GLN A 72 4.64 -0.63 -15.03
C GLN A 72 3.34 -1.46 -15.10
N ASN A 73 2.81 -1.60 -16.32
CA ASN A 73 1.52 -2.25 -16.59
C ASN A 73 0.32 -1.55 -15.92
N GLN A 74 0.37 -0.21 -15.86
CA GLN A 74 -0.77 0.64 -15.45
C GLN A 74 -1.33 0.31 -14.06
N LYS A 75 -0.46 -0.09 -13.12
CA LYS A 75 -0.86 -0.33 -11.73
C LYS A 75 -0.62 0.94 -10.92
N THR A 76 -1.70 1.65 -10.60
CA THR A 76 -1.67 2.77 -9.65
C THR A 76 -1.29 2.28 -8.26
N ILE A 77 -0.33 2.96 -7.65
CA ILE A 77 0.11 2.69 -6.28
C ILE A 77 -0.33 3.79 -5.33
N MET A 78 -0.27 5.05 -5.78
CA MET A 78 -0.62 6.21 -4.95
C MET A 78 -1.24 7.30 -5.82
N ILE A 79 -2.27 7.95 -5.27
CA ILE A 79 -2.92 9.14 -5.82
C ILE A 79 -2.99 10.17 -4.70
N GLU A 80 -2.53 11.38 -4.97
CA GLU A 80 -2.81 12.58 -4.17
C GLU A 80 -3.60 13.54 -5.06
N LEU A 81 -4.71 14.09 -4.55
CA LEU A 81 -5.65 14.84 -5.35
C LEU A 81 -6.14 16.09 -4.62
N ASP A 82 -6.18 17.21 -5.34
CA ASP A 82 -6.92 18.41 -5.01
C ASP A 82 -7.85 18.78 -6.17
N GLY A 83 -9.06 19.26 -5.88
CA GLY A 83 -10.05 19.53 -6.91
C GLY A 83 -11.27 20.31 -6.44
N LYS A 84 -11.85 21.07 -7.38
CA LYS A 84 -13.03 21.92 -7.18
C LYS A 84 -14.31 21.18 -7.62
N GLU A 85 -14.82 20.30 -6.75
CA GLU A 85 -16.04 19.51 -7.00
C GLU A 85 -16.02 18.73 -8.33
N VAL A 86 -14.88 18.08 -8.58
CA VAL A 86 -14.62 17.37 -9.84
C VAL A 86 -15.38 16.04 -9.85
N SER A 87 -15.98 15.68 -10.99
CA SER A 87 -16.70 14.41 -11.13
C SER A 87 -15.73 13.21 -11.16
N ALA A 88 -16.22 12.02 -10.81
CA ALA A 88 -15.42 10.80 -10.82
C ALA A 88 -14.89 10.46 -12.22
N GLU A 89 -15.67 10.76 -13.26
CA GLU A 89 -15.29 10.53 -14.66
C GLU A 89 -14.08 11.38 -15.08
N HIS A 90 -14.00 12.62 -14.63
CA HIS A 90 -12.83 13.48 -14.90
C HIS A 90 -11.58 12.98 -14.18
N LEU A 91 -11.72 12.45 -12.96
CA LEU A 91 -10.62 11.80 -12.26
C LEU A 91 -10.13 10.54 -12.99
N GLU A 92 -11.06 9.71 -13.48
CA GLU A 92 -10.72 8.53 -14.29
C GLU A 92 -9.97 8.94 -15.57
N GLN A 93 -10.42 10.00 -16.24
CA GLN A 93 -9.75 10.56 -17.41
C GLN A 93 -8.34 11.06 -17.08
N ALA A 94 -8.15 11.76 -15.96
CA ALA A 94 -6.82 12.20 -15.51
C ALA A 94 -5.88 11.00 -15.31
N CYS A 95 -6.38 9.92 -14.69
CA CYS A 95 -5.61 8.67 -14.53
C CYS A 95 -5.25 8.06 -15.89
N HIS A 96 -6.19 8.05 -16.83
CA HIS A 96 -5.95 7.53 -18.17
C HIS A 96 -4.87 8.32 -18.91
N VAL A 97 -4.91 9.65 -18.85
CA VAL A 97 -3.90 10.54 -19.43
C VAL A 97 -2.52 10.26 -18.81
N ALA A 98 -2.44 10.05 -17.50
CA ALA A 98 -1.19 9.68 -16.84
C ALA A 98 -0.66 8.32 -17.33
N PHE A 99 -1.52 7.29 -17.42
CA PHE A 99 -1.13 5.95 -17.88
C PHE A 99 -0.58 5.94 -19.30
N GLN A 100 -1.13 6.76 -20.19
CA GLN A 100 -0.64 6.87 -21.58
C GLN A 100 0.76 7.47 -21.67
N ASN A 101 1.20 8.22 -20.65
CA ASN A 101 2.43 9.00 -20.71
C ASN A 101 3.53 8.51 -19.75
N VAL A 102 3.18 7.74 -18.73
CA VAL A 102 4.13 7.26 -17.71
C VAL A 102 5.17 6.29 -18.26
N GLU A 103 4.82 5.52 -19.29
CA GLU A 103 5.68 4.46 -19.83
C GLU A 103 7.06 4.98 -20.27
N LYS A 104 7.12 6.21 -20.79
CA LYS A 104 8.39 6.85 -21.17
C LYS A 104 9.35 6.98 -19.99
N LEU A 105 8.83 7.31 -18.81
CA LEU A 105 9.64 7.39 -17.58
C LEU A 105 10.10 6.00 -17.15
N HIS A 106 9.21 4.99 -17.20
CA HIS A 106 9.59 3.62 -16.87
C HIS A 106 10.70 3.11 -17.79
N MET A 107 10.60 3.32 -19.10
CA MET A 107 11.63 2.90 -20.07
C MET A 107 13.00 3.51 -19.75
N GLU A 108 13.06 4.81 -19.47
CA GLU A 108 14.33 5.46 -19.15
C GLU A 108 14.88 5.02 -17.79
N MET A 109 14.02 4.81 -16.79
CA MET A 109 14.43 4.27 -15.49
C MET A 109 15.01 2.86 -15.62
N GLU A 110 14.40 1.99 -16.43
CA GLU A 110 14.91 0.64 -16.69
C GLU A 110 16.26 0.67 -17.40
N LYS A 111 16.39 1.51 -18.42
CA LYS A 111 17.65 1.71 -19.14
C LYS A 111 18.77 2.18 -18.22
N MET A 112 18.48 3.05 -17.25
CA MET A 112 19.46 3.50 -16.25
C MET A 112 19.87 2.39 -15.28
N ALA A 113 19.03 1.38 -15.06
CA ALA A 113 19.31 0.27 -14.16
C ALA A 113 19.87 -0.97 -14.89
N GLU A 114 20.16 -0.87 -16.19
CA GLU A 114 20.68 -1.97 -16.97
C GLU A 114 22.00 -2.50 -16.37
N GLY A 115 22.08 -3.81 -16.15
CA GLY A 115 23.25 -4.46 -15.54
C GLY A 115 23.35 -4.35 -14.02
N VAL A 116 22.37 -3.75 -13.33
CA VAL A 116 22.35 -3.68 -11.87
C VAL A 116 21.74 -4.97 -11.29
N GLU A 117 22.52 -5.71 -10.52
CA GLU A 117 22.04 -6.86 -9.75
C GLU A 117 21.43 -6.43 -8.40
N LYS A 118 20.31 -7.06 -8.03
CA LYS A 118 19.62 -6.81 -6.75
C LYS A 118 20.10 -7.76 -5.67
N ASP A 119 20.33 -7.23 -4.48
CA ASP A 119 20.60 -7.98 -3.27
C ASP A 119 19.44 -8.92 -2.96
N VAL A 120 19.75 -10.15 -2.59
CA VAL A 120 18.76 -11.15 -2.21
C VAL A 120 18.55 -11.08 -0.70
N LEU A 121 17.32 -10.82 -0.28
CA LEU A 121 16.97 -10.90 1.14
C LEU A 121 17.00 -12.36 1.61
N PRO A 122 17.58 -12.66 2.79
CA PRO A 122 17.59 -14.01 3.33
C PRO A 122 16.15 -14.48 3.57
N THR A 123 15.73 -15.54 2.89
CA THR A 123 14.42 -16.15 3.08
C THR A 123 14.49 -17.17 4.22
N LYS A 124 13.57 -17.07 5.18
CA LYS A 124 13.35 -18.11 6.19
C LYS A 124 12.19 -18.98 5.74
N ASN A 125 12.38 -20.31 5.74
CA ASN A 125 11.28 -21.24 5.50
C ASN A 125 10.39 -21.32 6.75
N LEU A 126 9.24 -20.65 6.69
CA LEU A 126 8.27 -20.60 7.79
C LEU A 126 7.08 -21.57 7.58
N GLY A 127 7.08 -22.39 6.53
CA GLY A 127 5.88 -23.14 6.13
C GLY A 127 5.32 -24.08 7.20
N LYS A 128 6.19 -24.75 7.97
CA LYS A 128 5.75 -25.60 9.10
C LYS A 128 5.11 -24.79 10.21
N ILE A 129 5.70 -23.66 10.57
CA ILE A 129 5.20 -22.78 11.63
C ILE A 129 3.88 -22.13 11.18
N GLU A 130 3.80 -21.67 9.94
CA GLU A 130 2.60 -21.06 9.37
C GLU A 130 1.42 -22.03 9.38
N LYS A 131 1.64 -23.30 9.02
CA LYS A 131 0.60 -24.35 9.08
C LYS A 131 0.10 -24.56 10.51
N ILE A 132 1.00 -24.71 11.48
CA ILE A 132 0.65 -24.86 12.89
C ILE A 132 -0.13 -23.64 13.39
N LEU A 133 0.33 -22.43 13.07
CA LEU A 133 -0.36 -21.20 13.48
C LEU A 133 -1.77 -21.13 12.90
N LYS A 134 -1.95 -21.43 11.60
CA LYS A 134 -3.28 -21.47 10.96
C LYS A 134 -4.22 -22.42 11.68
N GLU A 135 -3.79 -23.65 11.97
CA GLU A 135 -4.60 -24.64 12.68
C GLU A 135 -4.97 -24.18 14.11
N LEU A 136 -4.08 -23.45 14.80
CA LEU A 136 -4.31 -23.00 16.17
C LEU A 136 -5.16 -21.74 16.29
N VAL A 137 -5.09 -20.83 15.32
CA VAL A 137 -5.67 -19.48 15.46
C VAL A 137 -6.86 -19.20 14.54
N THR A 138 -6.98 -19.89 13.40
CA THR A 138 -7.97 -19.52 12.37
C THR A 138 -9.40 -19.52 12.90
N GLU A 139 -9.85 -20.59 13.57
CA GLU A 139 -11.22 -20.63 14.12
C GLU A 139 -11.44 -19.56 15.18
N ARG A 140 -10.46 -19.36 16.08
CA ARG A 140 -10.56 -18.41 17.21
C ARG A 140 -10.66 -16.97 16.71
N VAL A 141 -9.81 -16.60 15.75
CA VAL A 141 -9.82 -15.27 15.13
C VAL A 141 -11.11 -15.07 14.33
N TYR A 142 -11.58 -16.10 13.62
CA TYR A 142 -12.84 -16.03 12.87
C TYR A 142 -14.01 -15.67 13.80
N TYR A 143 -14.20 -16.38 14.91
CA TYR A 143 -15.29 -16.08 15.85
C TYR A 143 -15.23 -14.65 16.39
N VAL A 144 -14.06 -14.20 16.84
CA VAL A 144 -13.85 -12.83 17.35
C VAL A 144 -14.13 -11.76 16.27
N MET A 145 -13.76 -12.02 15.02
CA MET A 145 -13.99 -11.09 13.91
C MET A 145 -15.45 -11.06 13.44
N THR A 146 -16.18 -12.16 13.58
CA THR A 146 -17.59 -12.26 13.17
C THR A 146 -18.59 -11.91 14.27
N ASP A 147 -18.15 -11.81 15.51
CA ASP A 147 -18.99 -11.42 16.63
C ASP A 147 -19.28 -9.91 16.58
N SER A 148 -20.55 -9.57 16.38
CA SER A 148 -21.05 -8.19 16.31
C SER A 148 -21.14 -7.50 17.67
N THR A 149 -20.98 -8.24 18.77
CA THR A 149 -20.98 -7.67 20.13
C THR A 149 -19.67 -6.97 20.48
N HIS A 150 -18.58 -7.28 19.76
CA HIS A 150 -17.31 -6.62 19.94
C HIS A 150 -17.25 -5.24 19.27
N ASP A 151 -16.82 -4.24 20.04
CA ASP A 151 -16.31 -2.98 19.51
C ASP A 151 -14.82 -3.11 19.10
N LYS A 152 -14.21 -2.02 18.62
CA LYS A 152 -12.79 -2.01 18.25
C LYS A 152 -11.89 -2.46 19.40
N ILE A 153 -12.13 -1.97 20.62
CA ILE A 153 -11.22 -2.15 21.77
C ILE A 153 -11.31 -3.58 22.29
N SER A 154 -12.52 -4.09 22.52
CA SER A 154 -12.76 -5.46 22.97
C SER A 154 -12.27 -6.48 21.94
N ARG A 155 -12.44 -6.22 20.64
CA ARG A 155 -11.88 -7.06 19.58
C ARG A 155 -10.35 -7.11 19.63
N ASP A 156 -9.71 -5.94 19.76
CA ASP A 156 -8.25 -5.86 19.89
C ASP A 156 -7.77 -6.63 21.13
N GLN A 157 -8.49 -6.53 22.26
CA GLN A 157 -8.17 -7.26 23.50
C GLN A 157 -8.27 -8.79 23.35
N GLU A 158 -9.32 -9.29 22.71
CA GLU A 158 -9.51 -10.73 22.48
C GLU A 158 -8.46 -11.29 21.51
N ILE A 159 -8.14 -10.57 20.43
CA ILE A 159 -7.05 -10.94 19.52
C ILE A 159 -5.70 -10.98 20.25
N GLN A 160 -5.45 -10.03 21.15
CA GLN A 160 -4.24 -10.04 21.98
C GLN A 160 -4.23 -11.20 22.99
N ALA A 161 -5.38 -11.59 23.52
CA ALA A 161 -5.49 -12.77 24.38
C ALA A 161 -5.17 -14.07 23.62
N ILE A 162 -5.65 -14.21 22.38
CA ILE A 162 -5.31 -15.33 21.49
C ILE A 162 -3.80 -15.33 21.20
N TYR A 163 -3.21 -14.18 20.88
CA TYR A 163 -1.77 -14.04 20.65
C TYR A 163 -0.96 -14.50 21.87
N ARG A 164 -1.27 -14.01 23.07
CA ARG A 164 -0.58 -14.40 24.31
C ARG A 164 -0.66 -15.91 24.55
N ASP A 165 -1.85 -16.49 24.43
CA ASP A 165 -2.04 -17.93 24.64
C ASP A 165 -1.20 -18.78 23.67
N VAL A 166 -1.10 -18.38 22.39
CA VAL A 166 -0.30 -19.10 21.38
C VAL A 166 1.19 -18.97 21.63
N VAL A 167 1.67 -17.78 22.00
CA VAL A 167 3.10 -17.53 22.27
C VAL A 167 3.53 -18.19 23.59
N GLU A 168 2.73 -18.08 24.65
CA GLU A 168 3.03 -18.63 25.98
C GLU A 168 2.88 -20.16 26.04
N SER A 169 1.98 -20.75 25.23
CA SER A 169 1.85 -22.20 25.14
C SER A 169 3.08 -22.88 24.51
N LYS A 170 4.05 -22.11 23.95
CA LYS A 170 5.29 -22.60 23.33
C LYS A 170 5.09 -23.77 22.36
N GLY A 171 3.95 -23.81 21.65
CA GLY A 171 3.65 -24.93 20.76
C GLY A 171 3.69 -26.29 21.47
N ARG A 172 3.32 -26.36 22.76
CA ARG A 172 3.09 -27.64 23.44
C ARG A 172 1.89 -28.33 22.79
N ASN A 173 2.22 -29.18 21.83
CA ASN A 173 1.34 -30.12 21.15
C ASN A 173 0.38 -30.78 22.15
N GLU A 174 -0.89 -30.86 21.74
CA GLU A 174 -1.93 -31.82 22.15
C GLU A 174 -2.99 -31.46 23.22
N ALA A 175 -2.93 -30.35 23.98
CA ALA A 175 -3.91 -30.19 25.09
C ALA A 175 -4.98 -29.08 24.99
N LYS A 176 -4.93 -28.12 24.05
CA LYS A 176 -5.85 -26.94 24.11
C LYS A 176 -6.89 -26.79 23.01
N ILE A 177 -6.80 -27.53 21.89
CA ILE A 177 -7.73 -27.36 20.75
C ILE A 177 -9.16 -27.79 21.15
N GLY A 178 -9.31 -28.85 21.96
CA GLY A 178 -10.62 -29.32 22.43
C GLY A 178 -11.26 -28.48 23.55
N PHE A 179 -10.46 -27.75 24.33
CA PHE A 179 -10.95 -26.95 25.46
C PHE A 179 -11.65 -25.66 24.98
N TRP A 180 -11.08 -24.99 23.98
CA TRP A 180 -11.68 -23.77 23.40
C TRP A 180 -12.98 -24.04 22.65
N ARG A 181 -13.06 -25.11 21.84
CA ARG A 181 -14.29 -25.48 21.13
C ARG A 181 -15.47 -25.73 22.08
N LYS A 182 -15.25 -26.35 23.24
CA LYS A 182 -16.31 -26.56 24.25
C LYS A 182 -16.77 -25.28 24.95
N ASN A 183 -15.84 -24.37 25.25
CA ASN A 183 -16.16 -23.19 26.06
C ASN A 183 -16.73 -22.01 25.26
N TRP A 184 -16.37 -21.88 23.97
CA TRP A 184 -16.86 -20.77 23.13
C TRP A 184 -17.97 -21.18 22.17
N ILE A 185 -17.88 -22.33 21.50
CA ILE A 185 -18.94 -22.77 20.56
C ILE A 185 -20.17 -23.30 21.32
N GLY A 186 -20.01 -23.77 22.56
CA GLY A 186 -21.09 -24.21 23.44
C GLY A 186 -21.70 -23.11 24.33
N GLY A 187 -21.20 -21.88 24.24
CA GLY A 187 -21.57 -20.75 25.13
C GLY A 187 -22.89 -20.05 24.80
N GLY A 188 -23.65 -20.56 23.82
CA GLY A 188 -25.04 -20.17 23.61
C GLY A 188 -25.91 -20.66 24.77
N LYS A 189 -26.15 -19.77 25.74
CA LYS A 189 -26.99 -19.91 26.96
C LYS A 189 -26.36 -20.67 28.12
N ARG A 190 -25.95 -19.89 29.13
CA ARG A 190 -26.42 -20.08 30.51
C ARG A 190 -26.79 -18.74 31.11
N SER A 191 -28.05 -18.37 30.94
CA SER A 191 -28.78 -17.67 32.00
C SER A 191 -28.84 -18.60 33.21
N ASN A 192 -28.47 -18.11 34.40
CA ASN A 192 -29.30 -18.15 35.59
C ASN A 192 -28.49 -17.74 36.84
N ILE A 193 -29.07 -16.73 37.52
CA ILE A 193 -28.81 -16.18 38.86
C ILE A 193 -27.65 -15.18 38.92
#